data_AF-A0A443SEL9-F1
#
_entry.id   AF-A0A443SEL9-F1
#
_cell.length_a   1.000
_cell.length_b   1.000
_cell.length_c   1.000
_cell.angle_alpha   90.00
_cell.angle_beta   90.00
_cell.angle_gamma   90.00
#
_symmetry.space_group_name_H-M   'P 1'
#
loop_
_entity.id
_entity.type
_entity.pdbx_description
1 polymer ?
#
loop_
_entity_poly.entity_id
_entity_poly.type
_entity_poly.pdbx_seq_one_letter_code
_entity_poly.pdbx_strand_id
1 'polypeptide(L)'
;MQRIAKNLYNLLKKDAKWQWTAKENGSFEILKYSLANPPVLTHVNPSYELEVRSDASEEGYSAILIQKEPDGNKIVECASGIFKDHQKNWHINHKEFYAFYKAMTKHFRHITFGRKIKAKCDSKAVCQIINSKSCIPRLMRMRTELECYDFEIEHLNGKADCEADMLSRLQPEKP
;
A
#
# COMPACT_ATOMS: atom_id res chain seq x y z
N MET A 1 -3.81 7.35 -4.46
CA MET A 1 -5.18 7.17 -5.04
C MET A 1 -6.30 7.04 -4.00
N GLN A 2 -6.11 6.28 -2.92
CA GLN A 2 -7.20 5.95 -2.00
C GLN A 2 -7.85 7.14 -1.27
N ARG A 3 -7.03 8.12 -0.84
CA ARG A 3 -7.50 9.37 -0.22
C ARG A 3 -8.42 10.16 -1.16
N ILE A 4 -8.13 10.11 -2.46
CA ILE A 4 -8.89 10.80 -3.51
C ILE A 4 -10.25 10.11 -3.71
N ALA A 5 -10.28 8.77 -3.74
CA ALA A 5 -11.50 8.00 -3.95
C ALA A 5 -12.47 7.97 -2.74
N LYS A 6 -12.02 8.38 -1.55
CA LYS A 6 -12.82 8.33 -0.30
C LYS A 6 -14.20 9.02 -0.44
N ASN A 7 -14.24 10.19 -1.05
CA ASN A 7 -15.48 10.96 -1.23
C ASN A 7 -16.49 10.19 -2.07
N LEU A 8 -16.03 9.50 -3.11
CA LEU A 8 -16.87 8.67 -3.98
C LEU A 8 -17.37 7.42 -3.23
N TYR A 9 -16.52 6.76 -2.45
CA TYR A 9 -16.93 5.61 -1.64
C TYR A 9 -17.96 5.96 -0.56
N ASN A 10 -17.93 7.18 -0.02
CA ASN A 10 -18.93 7.61 0.95
C ASN A 10 -20.34 7.68 0.35
N LEU A 11 -20.47 8.01 -0.95
CA LEU A 11 -21.76 8.02 -1.65
C LEU A 11 -22.38 6.62 -1.79
N LEU A 12 -21.58 5.56 -1.71
CA LEU A 12 -22.02 4.17 -1.88
C LEU A 12 -22.46 3.50 -0.56
N LYS A 13 -22.39 4.22 0.58
CA LYS A 13 -22.83 3.68 1.86
C LYS A 13 -24.36 3.58 1.90
N LYS A 14 -24.89 2.53 2.54
CA LYS A 14 -26.33 2.21 2.58
C LYS A 14 -27.22 3.39 3.00
N ASP A 15 -26.75 4.20 3.95
CA ASP A 15 -27.52 5.33 4.51
C ASP A 15 -27.03 6.70 3.99
N ALA A 16 -26.18 6.73 2.97
CA ALA A 16 -25.68 7.98 2.42
C ALA A 16 -26.78 8.67 1.59
N LYS A 17 -27.05 9.94 1.90
CA LYS A 17 -27.80 10.80 0.99
C LYS A 17 -26.89 11.11 -0.21
N TRP A 18 -27.34 10.72 -1.40
CA TRP A 18 -26.61 11.02 -2.62
C TRP A 18 -26.51 12.53 -2.82
N GLN A 19 -25.29 13.06 -2.75
CA GLN A 19 -24.99 14.47 -2.97
C GLN A 19 -23.68 14.58 -3.75
N TRP A 20 -23.78 14.91 -5.03
CA TRP A 20 -22.61 15.16 -5.86
C TRP A 20 -22.23 16.64 -5.79
N THR A 21 -21.17 16.97 -5.05
CA THR A 21 -20.70 18.34 -4.89
C THR A 21 -19.36 18.55 -5.60
N ALA A 22 -18.79 19.75 -5.47
CA ALA A 22 -17.45 20.05 -5.98
C ALA A 22 -16.38 19.11 -5.40
N LYS A 23 -16.57 18.56 -4.18
CA LYS A 23 -15.62 17.61 -3.57
C LYS A 23 -15.58 16.28 -4.31
N GLU A 24 -16.76 15.71 -4.58
CA GLU A 24 -16.89 14.44 -5.31
C GLU A 24 -16.44 14.61 -6.77
N ASN A 25 -16.80 15.74 -7.40
CA ASN A 25 -16.37 16.06 -8.75
C ASN A 25 -14.84 16.19 -8.85
N GLY A 26 -14.21 16.90 -7.91
CA GLY A 26 -12.75 17.03 -7.86
C GLY A 26 -12.06 15.68 -7.64
N SER A 27 -12.58 14.86 -6.74
CA SER A 27 -12.10 13.48 -6.55
C SER A 27 -12.20 12.64 -7.82
N PHE A 28 -13.31 12.75 -8.56
CA PHE A 28 -13.53 12.01 -9.80
C PHE A 28 -12.57 12.44 -10.92
N GLU A 29 -12.38 13.74 -11.12
CA GLU A 29 -11.47 14.24 -12.16
C GLU A 29 -10.00 13.93 -11.85
N ILE A 30 -9.56 14.02 -10.59
CA ILE A 30 -8.20 13.63 -10.20
C ILE A 30 -7.97 12.13 -10.47
N LEU A 31 -8.97 11.28 -10.22
CA LEU A 31 -8.86 9.85 -10.51
C LEU A 31 -8.80 9.59 -12.01
N LYS A 32 -9.66 10.23 -12.81
CA LYS A 32 -9.59 10.16 -14.28
C LYS A 32 -8.20 10.56 -14.79
N TYR A 33 -7.67 11.69 -14.30
CA TYR A 33 -6.33 12.14 -14.67
C TYR A 33 -5.26 11.13 -14.26
N SER A 34 -5.32 10.62 -13.04
CA SER A 34 -4.33 9.66 -12.52
C SER A 34 -4.36 8.29 -13.22
N LEU A 35 -5.52 7.90 -13.78
CA LEU A 35 -5.67 6.68 -14.58
C LEU A 35 -5.31 6.90 -16.05
N ALA A 36 -5.55 8.08 -16.59
CA ALA A 36 -5.24 8.43 -17.98
C ALA A 36 -3.76 8.75 -18.20
N ASN A 37 -3.04 9.09 -17.12
CA ASN A 37 -1.61 9.39 -17.17
C ASN A 37 -0.78 8.24 -16.56
N PRO A 38 0.47 8.04 -17.02
CA PRO A 38 1.34 7.01 -16.48
C PRO A 38 1.43 7.06 -14.95
N PRO A 39 1.37 5.91 -14.27
CA PRO A 39 2.53 5.04 -14.21
C PRO A 39 2.44 3.95 -15.26
N VAL A 40 3.48 3.82 -16.09
CA VAL A 40 3.58 2.68 -17.01
C VAL A 40 3.78 1.44 -16.16
N LEU A 41 2.72 0.63 -16.02
CA LEU A 41 2.82 -0.69 -15.39
C LEU A 41 3.61 -1.61 -16.33
N THR A 42 4.52 -2.37 -15.75
CA THR A 42 5.39 -3.32 -16.49
C THR A 42 5.05 -4.75 -16.12
N HIS A 43 5.13 -5.65 -17.11
CA HIS A 43 5.02 -7.08 -16.87
C HIS A 43 6.18 -7.60 -16.01
N VAL A 44 5.89 -8.53 -15.11
CA VAL A 44 6.93 -9.16 -14.29
C VAL A 44 7.90 -9.95 -15.16
N ASN A 45 9.17 -9.63 -15.04
CA ASN A 45 10.29 -10.41 -15.55
C ASN A 45 10.92 -11.21 -14.38
N PRO A 46 10.90 -12.55 -14.43
CA PRO A 46 11.44 -13.39 -13.36
C PRO A 46 12.93 -13.19 -13.05
N SER A 47 13.71 -12.59 -13.98
CA SER A 47 15.14 -12.34 -13.80
C SER A 47 15.46 -11.13 -12.91
N TYR A 48 14.48 -10.27 -12.65
CA TYR A 48 14.67 -9.06 -11.85
C TYR A 48 14.16 -9.23 -10.43
N GLU A 49 14.79 -8.51 -9.51
CA GLU A 49 14.36 -8.50 -8.11
C GLU A 49 13.03 -7.76 -7.96
N LEU A 50 12.17 -8.31 -7.12
CA LEU A 50 10.88 -7.73 -6.78
C LEU A 50 10.93 -7.09 -5.40
N GLU A 51 10.35 -5.89 -5.30
CA GLU A 51 10.31 -5.11 -4.08
C GLU A 51 8.87 -4.68 -3.77
N VAL A 52 8.39 -4.97 -2.56
CA VAL A 52 7.10 -4.47 -2.05
C VAL A 52 7.34 -3.30 -1.13
N ARG A 53 6.67 -2.18 -1.41
CA ARG A 53 6.55 -1.04 -0.49
C ARG A 53 5.10 -0.87 -0.08
N SER A 54 4.88 -0.52 1.18
CA SER A 54 3.54 -0.26 1.70
C SER A 54 3.56 0.92 2.65
N ASP A 55 2.48 1.70 2.62
CA ASP A 55 2.25 2.85 3.48
C ASP A 55 0.83 2.76 4.06
N ALA A 56 0.64 3.30 5.26
CA ALA A 56 -0.65 3.38 5.93
C ALA A 56 -0.89 4.79 6.48
N SER A 57 -2.08 5.29 6.21
CA SER A 57 -2.63 6.50 6.80
C SER A 57 -3.60 6.14 7.94
N GLU A 58 -4.21 7.15 8.56
CA GLU A 58 -5.26 6.91 9.56
C GLU A 58 -6.47 6.15 8.99
N GLU A 59 -6.79 6.37 7.71
CA GLU A 59 -8.03 5.94 7.06
C GLU A 59 -7.87 4.72 6.17
N GLY A 60 -6.66 4.48 5.67
CA GLY A 60 -6.43 3.44 4.67
C GLY A 60 -4.96 3.16 4.44
N TYR A 61 -4.70 2.20 3.55
CA TYR A 61 -3.36 1.74 3.19
C TYR A 61 -3.18 1.64 1.68
N SER A 62 -1.93 1.76 1.26
CA SER A 62 -1.50 1.53 -0.12
C SER A 62 -0.26 0.67 -0.15
N ALA A 63 -0.07 -0.03 -1.27
CA ALA A 63 1.13 -0.78 -1.55
C ALA A 63 1.46 -0.73 -3.04
N ILE A 64 2.75 -0.87 -3.33
CA ILE A 64 3.26 -1.00 -4.68
C ILE A 64 4.21 -2.18 -4.76
N LEU A 65 4.12 -2.90 -5.87
CA LEU A 65 5.08 -3.90 -6.27
C LEU A 65 5.97 -3.28 -7.35
N ILE A 66 7.27 -3.31 -7.11
CA ILE A 66 8.30 -2.72 -7.94
C ILE A 66 9.20 -3.83 -8.46
N GLN A 67 9.61 -3.72 -9.71
CA GLN A 67 10.68 -4.51 -10.31
C GLN A 67 11.93 -3.65 -10.44
N LYS A 68 13.06 -4.16 -9.95
CA LYS A 68 14.37 -3.50 -10.06
C LYS A 68 15.01 -3.83 -11.40
N GLU A 69 14.91 -2.91 -12.35
CA GLU A 69 15.52 -3.05 -13.68
C GLU A 69 16.79 -2.18 -13.79
N PRO A 70 17.71 -2.49 -14.73
CA PRO A 70 18.91 -1.68 -14.98
C PRO A 70 18.61 -0.21 -15.31
N ASP A 71 17.52 0.03 -16.03
CA ASP A 71 17.10 1.37 -16.46
C ASP A 71 16.28 2.12 -15.39
N GLY A 72 16.17 1.55 -14.19
CA GLY A 72 15.45 2.10 -13.06
C GLY A 72 14.27 1.24 -12.60
N ASN A 73 13.66 1.66 -11.49
CA ASN A 73 12.56 0.94 -10.88
C ASN A 73 11.30 1.04 -11.75
N LYS A 74 10.68 -0.09 -12.06
CA LYS A 74 9.39 -0.15 -12.75
C LYS A 74 8.29 -0.61 -11.80
N ILE A 75 7.14 0.02 -11.88
CA ILE A 75 5.97 -0.40 -11.10
C ILE A 75 5.31 -1.56 -11.84
N VAL A 76 5.13 -2.67 -11.15
CA VAL A 76 4.42 -3.85 -11.67
C VAL A 76 2.93 -3.73 -11.37
N GLU A 77 2.60 -3.43 -10.12
CA GLU A 77 1.23 -3.38 -9.66
C GLU A 77 1.08 -2.41 -8.48
N CYS A 78 -0.07 -1.73 -8.41
CA CYS A 78 -0.46 -0.85 -7.32
C CYS A 78 -1.71 -1.39 -6.64
N ALA A 79 -1.73 -1.37 -5.31
CA ALA A 79 -2.88 -1.75 -4.50
C ALA A 79 -3.20 -0.68 -3.46
N SER A 80 -4.48 -0.56 -3.09
CA SER A 80 -4.90 0.26 -1.96
C SER A 80 -6.22 -0.23 -1.35
N GLY A 81 -6.49 0.12 -0.10
CA GLY A 81 -7.69 -0.33 0.59
C GLY A 81 -8.04 0.46 1.85
N ILE A 82 -9.33 0.61 2.15
CA ILE A 82 -9.84 1.37 3.32
C ILE A 82 -9.85 0.47 4.55
N PHE A 83 -9.45 1.03 5.70
CA PHE A 83 -9.59 0.36 6.99
C PHE A 83 -11.06 0.27 7.37
N LYS A 84 -11.48 -0.90 7.86
CA LYS A 84 -12.77 -1.05 8.55
C LYS A 84 -12.77 -0.17 9.80
N ASP A 85 -13.95 0.19 10.31
CA ASP A 85 -14.04 1.14 11.44
C ASP A 85 -13.26 0.67 12.68
N HIS A 86 -13.28 -0.63 12.98
CA HIS A 86 -12.46 -1.18 14.07
C HIS A 86 -10.94 -1.14 13.81
N GLN A 87 -10.52 -1.08 12.55
CA GLN A 87 -9.11 -1.01 12.13
C GLN A 87 -8.58 0.42 12.16
N LYS A 88 -9.46 1.41 11.95
CA LYS A 88 -9.12 2.84 12.08
C LYS A 88 -8.66 3.21 13.48
N ASN A 89 -9.13 2.49 14.50
CA ASN A 89 -8.71 2.71 15.89
C ASN A 89 -7.40 1.98 16.25
N TRP A 90 -6.75 1.30 15.30
CA TRP A 90 -5.47 0.66 15.57
C TRP A 90 -4.33 1.69 15.66
N HIS A 91 -3.33 1.38 16.48
CA HIS A 91 -2.08 2.12 16.49
C HIS A 91 -1.46 2.14 15.07
N ILE A 92 -0.83 3.25 14.70
CA ILE A 92 -0.28 3.46 13.35
C ILE A 92 0.69 2.32 12.94
N ASN A 93 1.59 1.91 13.83
CA ASN A 93 2.48 0.75 13.63
C ASN A 93 1.75 -0.55 13.24
N HIS A 94 0.56 -0.80 13.80
CA HIS A 94 -0.23 -1.98 13.47
C HIS A 94 -0.93 -1.83 12.11
N LYS A 95 -1.28 -0.60 11.72
CA LYS A 95 -1.84 -0.29 10.41
C LYS A 95 -0.81 -0.46 9.31
N GLU A 96 0.42 0.01 9.52
CA GLU A 96 1.55 -0.17 8.60
C GLU A 96 1.87 -1.65 8.41
N PHE A 97 1.98 -2.42 9.49
CA PHE A 97 2.20 -3.87 9.39
C PHE A 97 1.03 -4.56 8.67
N TYR A 98 -0.21 -4.14 8.91
CA TYR A 98 -1.37 -4.68 8.21
C TYR A 98 -1.34 -4.36 6.71
N ALA A 99 -0.90 -3.16 6.32
CA ALA A 99 -0.73 -2.77 4.93
C ALA A 99 0.23 -3.73 4.20
N PHE A 100 1.39 -3.97 4.81
CA PHE A 100 2.37 -4.94 4.30
C PHE A 100 1.79 -6.36 4.21
N TYR A 101 1.17 -6.85 5.29
CA TYR A 101 0.50 -8.15 5.33
C TYR A 101 -0.53 -8.30 4.20
N LYS A 102 -1.37 -7.29 3.97
CA LYS A 102 -2.38 -7.30 2.92
C LYS A 102 -1.76 -7.28 1.52
N ALA A 103 -0.69 -6.52 1.33
CA ALA A 103 0.05 -6.48 0.08
C ALA A 103 0.57 -7.87 -0.28
N MET A 104 1.28 -8.53 0.64
CA MET A 104 1.88 -9.84 0.44
C MET A 104 0.85 -10.95 0.26
N THR A 105 -0.17 -11.01 1.12
CA THR A 105 -1.04 -12.19 1.23
C THR A 105 -2.32 -12.12 0.40
N LYS A 106 -2.74 -10.93 -0.03
CA LYS A 106 -4.02 -10.75 -0.74
C LYS A 106 -3.87 -10.06 -2.09
N HIS A 107 -3.17 -8.92 -2.15
CA HIS A 107 -3.06 -8.17 -3.40
C HIS A 107 -2.08 -8.84 -4.36
N PHE A 108 -0.83 -8.97 -3.94
CA PHE A 108 0.26 -9.45 -4.80
C PHE A 108 0.51 -10.95 -4.66
N ARG A 109 -0.37 -11.70 -4.01
CA ARG A 109 -0.18 -13.14 -3.71
C ARG A 109 0.20 -13.96 -4.95
N HIS A 110 -0.39 -13.64 -6.09
CA HIS A 110 -0.15 -14.34 -7.35
C HIS A 110 1.28 -14.15 -7.89
N ILE A 111 2.01 -13.15 -7.39
CA ILE A 111 3.42 -12.88 -7.72
C ILE A 111 4.33 -13.22 -6.54
N THR A 112 3.97 -12.84 -5.32
CA THR A 112 4.81 -12.97 -4.12
C THR A 112 4.94 -14.40 -3.62
N PHE A 113 3.94 -15.25 -3.85
CA PHE A 113 3.98 -16.62 -3.37
C PHE A 113 4.97 -17.47 -4.18
N GLY A 114 5.92 -18.11 -3.48
CA GLY A 114 6.95 -18.94 -4.11
C GLY A 114 8.10 -18.16 -4.76
N ARG A 115 8.22 -16.85 -4.49
CA ARG A 115 9.33 -16.00 -4.96
C ARG A 115 9.96 -15.26 -3.80
N LYS A 116 11.26 -14.98 -3.90
CA LYS A 116 11.96 -14.13 -2.96
C LYS A 116 11.60 -12.66 -3.21
N ILE A 117 11.06 -11.99 -2.20
CA ILE A 117 10.61 -10.59 -2.27
C ILE A 117 11.43 -9.73 -1.31
N LYS A 118 11.89 -8.56 -1.76
CA LYS A 118 12.42 -7.53 -0.86
C LYS A 118 11.26 -6.69 -0.34
N ALA A 119 11.12 -6.56 0.97
CA ALA A 119 10.14 -5.70 1.60
C ALA A 119 10.84 -4.46 2.13
N LYS A 120 10.35 -3.27 1.76
CA LYS A 120 10.84 -2.02 2.31
C LYS A 120 9.74 -1.29 3.05
N CYS A 121 10.05 -0.90 4.28
CA CYS A 121 9.14 -0.16 5.13
C CYS A 121 9.87 1.05 5.73
N ASP A 122 9.20 2.20 5.71
CA ASP A 122 9.60 3.44 6.35
C ASP A 122 9.45 3.40 7.88
N SER A 123 8.70 2.42 8.39
CA SER A 123 8.46 2.20 9.81
C SER A 123 9.32 1.09 10.39
N LYS A 124 10.17 1.46 11.35
CA LYS A 124 10.95 0.51 12.16
C LYS A 124 10.06 -0.49 12.90
N ALA A 125 8.82 -0.12 13.17
CA ALA A 125 7.90 -0.96 13.93
C ALA A 125 7.47 -2.21 13.14
N VAL A 126 7.35 -2.13 11.81
CA VAL A 126 7.02 -3.29 10.98
C VAL A 126 8.15 -4.33 11.04
N CYS A 127 9.40 -3.87 10.90
CA CYS A 127 10.57 -4.73 11.06
C CYS A 127 10.63 -5.36 12.47
N GLN A 128 10.29 -4.60 13.51
CA GLN A 128 10.23 -5.10 14.87
C GLN A 128 9.13 -6.15 15.06
N ILE A 129 7.92 -5.93 14.54
CA ILE A 129 6.80 -6.88 14.66
C ILE A 129 7.17 -8.22 14.02
N ILE A 130 7.77 -8.19 12.83
CA ILE A 130 8.20 -9.39 12.10
C ILE A 130 9.28 -10.15 12.87
N ASN A 131 10.28 -9.44 13.40
CA ASN A 131 11.42 -10.05 14.09
C ASN A 131 11.15 -10.35 15.59
N SER A 132 10.06 -9.84 16.16
CA SER A 132 9.76 -10.00 17.59
C SER A 132 9.44 -11.46 17.95
N LYS A 133 9.82 -11.92 19.14
CA LYS A 133 9.42 -13.25 19.63
C LYS A 133 7.96 -13.31 20.08
N SER A 134 7.40 -12.17 20.49
CA SER A 134 6.04 -12.06 21.01
C SER A 134 5.43 -10.73 20.56
N CYS A 135 4.20 -10.80 20.06
CA CYS A 135 3.36 -9.65 19.79
C CYS A 135 1.89 -9.99 20.10
N ILE A 136 0.98 -9.02 20.00
CA ILE A 136 -0.44 -9.26 20.29
C ILE A 136 -1.02 -10.37 19.38
N PRO A 137 -1.97 -11.20 19.85
CA PRO A 137 -2.45 -12.38 19.13
C PRO A 137 -2.93 -12.12 17.69
N ARG A 138 -3.46 -10.93 17.41
CA ARG A 138 -3.86 -10.52 16.05
C ARG A 138 -2.66 -10.43 15.11
N LEU A 139 -1.58 -9.78 15.54
CA LEU A 139 -0.38 -9.60 14.72
C LEU A 139 0.38 -10.93 14.59
N MET A 140 0.39 -11.75 15.64
CA MET A 140 0.97 -13.10 15.58
C MET A 140 0.32 -13.94 14.47
N ARG A 141 -1.03 -13.97 14.39
CA ARG A 141 -1.73 -14.69 13.32
C ARG A 141 -1.35 -14.22 11.92
N MET A 142 -1.27 -12.91 11.73
CA MET A 142 -0.86 -12.32 10.44
C MET A 142 0.60 -12.66 10.11
N ARG A 143 1.49 -12.65 11.11
CA ARG A 143 2.89 -13.03 10.94
C ARG A 143 3.05 -14.50 10.58
N THR A 144 2.32 -15.40 11.24
CA THR A 144 2.36 -16.83 10.92
C THR A 144 1.93 -17.12 9.48
N GLU A 145 0.97 -16.36 8.93
CA GLU A 145 0.64 -16.47 7.50
C GLU A 145 1.77 -15.92 6.60
N LEU A 146 2.49 -14.88 7.04
CA LEU A 146 3.66 -14.35 6.34
C LEU A 146 4.85 -15.33 6.34
N GLU A 147 4.95 -16.23 7.32
CA GLU A 147 6.01 -17.27 7.36
C GLU A 147 5.92 -18.23 6.15
N CYS A 148 4.79 -18.29 5.44
CA CYS A 148 4.66 -19.04 4.19
C CYS A 148 5.27 -18.32 2.96
N TYR A 149 5.80 -17.11 3.12
CA TYR A 149 6.35 -16.29 2.04
C TYR A 149 7.86 -16.10 2.26
N ASP A 150 8.63 -16.11 1.16
CA ASP A 150 10.06 -15.85 1.18
C ASP A 150 10.31 -14.35 0.98
N PHE A 151 10.62 -13.63 2.06
CA PHE A 151 10.92 -12.21 1.97
C PHE A 151 11.99 -11.76 2.97
N GLU A 152 12.70 -10.71 2.58
CA GLU A 152 13.66 -10.00 3.43
C GLU A 152 13.13 -8.58 3.67
N ILE A 153 13.00 -8.18 4.94
CA ILE A 153 12.51 -6.85 5.29
C ILE A 153 13.64 -5.90 5.69
N GLU A 154 13.69 -4.74 5.04
CA GLU A 154 14.63 -3.67 5.31
C GLU A 154 13.91 -2.39 5.72
N HIS A 155 14.45 -1.70 6.73
CA HIS A 155 13.97 -0.38 7.12
C HIS A 155 14.60 0.69 6.22
N LEU A 156 13.77 1.50 5.56
CA LEU A 156 14.21 2.65 4.78
C LEU A 156 14.44 3.84 5.71
N ASN A 157 15.65 4.39 5.70
CA ASN A 157 15.89 5.72 6.26
C ASN A 157 15.16 6.75 5.39
N GLY A 158 14.24 7.51 5.98
CA GLY A 158 13.21 8.33 5.30
C GLY A 158 13.66 9.40 4.29
N LYS A 159 14.94 9.48 3.92
CA LYS A 159 15.44 10.29 2.80
C LYS A 159 15.49 9.53 1.46
N ALA A 160 15.33 8.21 1.45
CA ALA A 160 15.54 7.37 0.27
C ALA A 160 14.25 6.96 -0.48
N ASP A 161 13.06 7.33 0.00
CA ASP A 161 11.78 6.79 -0.49
C ASP A 161 10.97 7.77 -1.35
N CYS A 162 11.60 8.37 -2.36
CA CYS A 162 10.90 9.34 -3.24
C CYS A 162 9.75 8.70 -4.05
N GLU A 163 9.82 7.41 -4.36
CA GLU A 163 8.85 6.73 -5.24
C GLU A 163 7.58 6.25 -4.50
N ALA A 164 7.67 5.81 -3.24
CA ALA A 164 6.48 5.48 -2.45
C ALA A 164 5.76 6.76 -1.97
N ASP A 165 6.54 7.78 -1.59
CA ASP A 165 6.01 9.09 -1.25
C ASP A 165 5.23 9.72 -2.42
N MET A 166 5.66 9.51 -3.68
CA MET A 166 4.92 10.02 -4.84
C MET A 166 3.46 9.56 -4.89
N LEU A 167 3.15 8.33 -4.48
CA LEU A 167 1.79 7.79 -4.55
C LEU A 167 0.92 8.09 -3.32
N SER A 168 1.54 8.29 -2.15
CA SER A 168 0.85 8.70 -0.92
C SER A 168 0.65 10.23 -0.83
N ARG A 169 1.55 11.01 -1.45
CA ARG A 169 1.61 12.48 -1.36
C ARG A 169 1.16 13.24 -2.60
N LEU A 170 0.51 12.61 -3.58
CA LEU A 170 -0.30 13.33 -4.57
C LEU A 170 -1.39 14.16 -3.85
N GLN A 171 -1.01 15.36 -3.43
CA GLN A 171 -1.90 16.47 -3.20
C GLN A 171 -2.03 17.17 -4.55
N PRO A 172 -3.25 17.51 -5.00
CA PRO A 172 -3.38 18.39 -6.15
C PRO A 172 -2.64 19.69 -5.82
N GLU A 173 -1.75 20.13 -6.72
CA GLU A 173 -1.29 21.52 -6.69
C GLU A 173 -2.55 22.40 -6.61
N LYS A 174 -2.60 23.27 -5.60
CA LYS A 174 -3.64 24.29 -5.57
C LYS A 174 -3.38 25.24 -6.75
N PRO A 175 -4.42 25.61 -7.51
CA PRO A 175 -4.30 26.68 -8.49
C PRO A 175 -3.91 28.00 -7.83
#